data_AF-A0A5B0TPD8-F1
#
_entry.id   AF-A0A5B0TPD8-F1
#
_cell.length_a   1.000
_cell.length_b   1.000
_cell.length_c   1.000
_cell.angle_alpha   90.00
_cell.angle_beta   90.00
_cell.angle_gamma   90.00
#
_symmetry.space_group_name_H-M   'P 1'
#
loop_
_entity.id
_entity.type
_entity.pdbx_description
1 polymer ?
#
loop_
_entity_poly.entity_id
_entity_poly.type
_entity_poly.pdbx_seq_one_letter_code
_entity_poly.pdbx_strand_id
1 'polypeptide(L)'
;MDMNFKTSQSNTFLCKVSDASTAKPIGVLSAQPPNENPYKALFNPKGYNFLNMPMSEFKNILNEIIQLERDIRISKWGEGARPDEFSYQLNRIANAIATTQFNGKIDISCYFLKRVEEAKEMIGEDCISLIQVHNSISQLYNTVLQLTSEEGFRAIQNKALAHLKNQQAFA
;
A
#
# COMPACT_ATOMS: atom_id res chain seq x y z
N MET A 1 31.90 1.45 -34.30
CA MET A 1 31.74 1.51 -32.83
C MET A 1 30.65 0.52 -32.48
N ASP A 2 31.04 -0.69 -32.10
CA ASP A 2 30.09 -1.73 -31.70
C ASP A 2 29.66 -1.47 -30.25
N MET A 3 28.41 -1.01 -30.08
CA MET A 3 27.79 -0.91 -28.77
C MET A 3 27.41 -2.32 -28.30
N ASN A 4 28.34 -2.97 -27.59
CA ASN A 4 28.04 -4.15 -26.79
C ASN A 4 27.10 -3.74 -25.65
N PHE A 5 25.78 -3.88 -25.86
CA PHE A 5 24.84 -3.96 -24.76
C PHE A 5 25.16 -5.23 -23.98
N LYS A 6 25.91 -5.08 -22.88
CA LYS A 6 25.95 -6.11 -21.84
C LYS A 6 24.50 -6.32 -21.40
N THR A 7 23.90 -7.43 -21.83
CA THR A 7 22.69 -7.95 -21.21
C THR A 7 23.04 -8.19 -19.75
N SER A 8 22.63 -7.25 -18.88
CA SER A 8 22.73 -7.42 -17.44
C SER A 8 22.00 -8.73 -17.12
N GLN A 9 22.74 -9.72 -16.62
CA GLN A 9 22.15 -10.95 -16.12
C GLN A 9 21.20 -10.53 -15.01
N SER A 10 19.89 -10.57 -15.28
CA SER A 10 18.87 -10.28 -14.29
C SER A 10 19.09 -11.21 -13.10
N ASN A 11 19.64 -10.67 -12.02
CA ASN A 11 19.62 -11.32 -10.73
C ASN A 11 18.15 -11.53 -10.43
N THR A 12 17.69 -12.77 -10.53
CA THR A 12 16.28 -13.08 -10.34
C THR A 12 16.01 -12.85 -8.86
N PHE A 13 15.53 -11.66 -8.50
CA PHE A 13 15.06 -11.37 -7.16
C PHE A 13 13.90 -12.31 -6.86
N LEU A 14 14.23 -13.40 -6.19
CA LEU A 14 13.28 -14.38 -5.72
C LEU A 14 12.78 -13.88 -4.38
N CYS A 15 11.68 -13.15 -4.44
CA CYS A 15 10.84 -13.02 -3.28
C CYS A 15 10.36 -14.41 -2.88
N LYS A 16 10.99 -15.01 -1.87
CA LYS A 16 10.51 -16.25 -1.31
C LYS A 16 9.15 -15.95 -0.70
N VAL A 17 8.10 -16.51 -1.31
CA VAL A 17 6.83 -16.72 -0.62
C VAL A 17 7.17 -17.64 0.55
N SER A 18 7.51 -17.05 1.69
CA SER A 18 7.60 -17.77 2.97
C SER A 18 6.29 -18.53 3.12
N ASP A 19 6.29 -19.74 3.67
CA ASP A 19 5.10 -20.62 3.76
C ASP A 19 3.86 -19.85 4.24
N ALA A 20 3.13 -19.29 3.27
CA ALA A 20 2.18 -18.22 3.53
C ALA A 20 0.92 -18.77 4.19
N SER A 21 0.79 -20.10 4.24
CA SER A 21 -0.21 -20.84 4.97
C SER A 21 -0.09 -20.70 6.50
N THR A 22 1.08 -20.28 7.01
CA THR A 22 1.33 -20.12 8.47
C THR A 22 1.47 -18.66 8.92
N ALA A 23 1.38 -17.71 7.99
CA ALA A 23 1.50 -16.29 8.31
C ALA A 23 0.36 -15.85 9.25
N LYS A 24 0.72 -15.17 10.35
CA LYS A 24 -0.28 -14.60 11.26
C LYS A 24 -1.05 -13.51 10.51
N PRO A 25 -2.40 -13.54 10.53
CA PRO A 25 -3.19 -12.49 9.93
C PRO A 25 -2.94 -11.16 10.65
N ILE A 26 -2.78 -10.11 9.86
CA ILE A 26 -2.56 -8.74 10.34
C ILE A 26 -3.89 -8.03 10.48
N GLY A 27 -4.01 -7.19 11.51
CA GLY A 27 -5.18 -6.34 11.69
C GLY A 27 -6.44 -7.09 12.11
N VAL A 28 -6.30 -8.22 12.81
CA VAL A 28 -7.44 -8.89 13.44
C VAL A 28 -8.06 -7.94 14.46
N LEU A 29 -9.29 -7.49 14.20
CA LEU A 29 -10.04 -6.66 15.13
C LEU A 29 -11.13 -7.48 15.81
N SER A 30 -11.08 -7.58 17.14
CA SER A 30 -12.10 -8.22 17.96
C SER A 30 -13.25 -7.29 18.35
N ALA A 31 -13.05 -5.98 18.22
CA ALA A 31 -14.08 -4.99 18.51
C ALA A 31 -15.08 -4.90 17.35
N GLN A 32 -16.38 -4.84 17.68
CA GLN A 32 -17.43 -4.73 16.68
C GLN A 32 -17.49 -3.29 16.15
N PRO A 33 -17.26 -3.04 14.84
CA PRO A 33 -17.42 -1.72 14.27
C PRO A 33 -18.91 -1.35 14.21
N PRO A 34 -19.25 -0.04 14.11
CA PRO A 34 -20.60 0.41 13.81
C PRO A 34 -21.23 -0.30 12.61
N ASN A 35 -22.56 -0.53 12.67
CA ASN A 35 -23.30 -1.17 11.58
C ASN A 35 -23.23 -0.35 10.28
N GLU A 36 -23.33 0.98 10.39
CA GLU A 36 -23.05 1.91 9.31
C GLU A 36 -21.57 2.27 9.33
N ASN A 37 -20.82 1.71 8.39
CA ASN A 37 -19.39 1.91 8.27
C ASN A 37 -19.00 1.83 6.79
N PRO A 38 -18.51 2.93 6.18
CA PRO A 38 -18.03 2.92 4.80
C PRO A 38 -16.64 2.26 4.64
N TYR A 39 -15.94 1.98 5.75
CA TYR A 39 -14.59 1.41 5.78
C TYR A 39 -14.58 -0.06 6.25
N LYS A 40 -15.43 -0.91 5.66
CA LYS A 40 -15.66 -2.29 6.14
C LYS A 40 -14.45 -3.21 5.94
N ALA A 41 -13.73 -3.09 4.83
CA ALA A 41 -12.50 -3.82 4.59
C ALA A 41 -11.39 -3.46 5.60
N LEU A 42 -11.45 -2.33 6.31
CA LEU A 42 -10.49 -2.09 7.39
C LEU A 42 -10.72 -2.99 8.61
N PHE A 43 -11.90 -3.61 8.76
CA PHE A 43 -12.30 -4.33 9.98
C PHE A 43 -12.63 -5.80 9.75
N ASN A 44 -11.90 -6.46 8.85
CA ASN A 44 -12.04 -7.89 8.65
C ASN A 44 -11.71 -8.65 9.96
N PRO A 45 -12.66 -9.41 10.53
CA PRO A 45 -12.45 -10.13 11.79
C PRO A 45 -11.41 -11.25 11.66
N LYS A 46 -11.12 -11.72 10.44
CA LYS A 46 -10.08 -12.72 10.18
C LYS A 46 -8.69 -12.10 9.96
N GLY A 47 -8.60 -10.76 9.91
CA GLY A 47 -7.40 -10.04 9.48
C GLY A 47 -6.99 -10.36 8.04
N TYR A 48 -5.80 -9.90 7.67
CA TYR A 48 -5.27 -10.00 6.31
C TYR A 48 -3.93 -10.71 6.27
N ASN A 49 -3.74 -11.55 5.25
CA ASN A 49 -2.45 -12.13 4.94
C ASN A 49 -1.81 -11.37 3.76
N PHE A 50 -1.12 -10.27 4.06
CA PHE A 50 -0.44 -9.45 3.05
C PHE A 50 0.71 -10.18 2.33
N LEU A 51 1.17 -11.32 2.86
CA LEU A 51 2.20 -12.15 2.23
C LEU A 51 1.63 -13.05 1.11
N ASN A 52 0.31 -13.20 1.03
CA ASN A 52 -0.35 -14.05 0.05
C ASN A 52 -1.80 -13.61 -0.19
N MET A 53 -1.96 -12.45 -0.83
CA MET A 53 -3.27 -11.95 -1.23
C MET A 53 -3.32 -11.54 -2.70
N PRO A 54 -4.49 -11.57 -3.33
CA PRO A 54 -4.70 -10.95 -4.64
C PRO A 54 -4.43 -9.44 -4.58
N MET A 55 -3.77 -8.91 -5.61
CA MET A 55 -3.52 -7.47 -5.71
C MET A 55 -4.83 -6.66 -5.76
N SER A 56 -5.89 -7.22 -6.33
CA SER A 56 -7.24 -6.62 -6.34
C SER A 56 -7.85 -6.49 -4.94
N GLU A 57 -7.60 -7.46 -4.05
CA GLU A 57 -8.05 -7.41 -2.66
C GLU A 57 -7.28 -6.33 -1.89
N PHE A 58 -5.96 -6.22 -2.11
CA PHE A 58 -5.16 -5.12 -1.54
C PHE A 58 -5.64 -3.75 -2.04
N LYS A 59 -6.00 -3.63 -3.33
CA LYS A 59 -6.58 -2.40 -3.90
C LYS A 59 -7.88 -1.99 -3.20
N ASN A 60 -8.74 -2.94 -2.85
CA ASN A 60 -9.99 -2.64 -2.15
C ASN A 60 -9.72 -2.06 -0.76
N ILE A 61 -8.79 -2.66 0.01
CA ILE A 61 -8.34 -2.13 1.29
C ILE A 61 -7.78 -0.71 1.10
N LEU A 62 -6.86 -0.53 0.15
CA LEU A 62 -6.25 0.77 -0.12
C LEU A 62 -7.27 1.86 -0.47
N ASN A 63 -8.30 1.53 -1.26
CA ASN A 63 -9.36 2.48 -1.61
C ASN A 63 -10.14 2.95 -0.37
N GLU A 64 -10.41 2.07 0.58
CA GLU A 64 -11.07 2.46 1.83
C GLU A 64 -10.16 3.33 2.71
N ILE A 65 -8.85 3.09 2.72
CA ILE A 65 -7.88 3.97 3.39
C ILE A 65 -7.89 5.36 2.74
N ILE A 66 -7.86 5.43 1.40
CA ILE A 66 -7.94 6.70 0.66
C ILE A 66 -9.23 7.45 0.99
N GLN A 67 -10.36 6.74 1.06
CA GLN A 67 -11.64 7.31 1.44
C GLN A 67 -11.59 7.84 2.88
N LEU A 68 -11.07 7.06 3.83
CA LEU A 68 -10.93 7.48 5.23
C LEU A 68 -10.09 8.75 5.36
N GLU A 69 -8.93 8.80 4.71
CA GLU A 69 -8.06 9.98 4.74
C GLU A 69 -8.73 11.21 4.13
N ARG A 70 -9.51 11.01 3.06
CA ARG A 70 -10.34 12.06 2.46
C ARG A 70 -11.41 12.56 3.42
N ASP A 71 -12.18 11.67 4.02
CA ASP A 71 -13.33 12.03 4.86
C ASP A 71 -12.84 12.71 6.15
N ILE A 72 -11.77 12.23 6.77
CA ILE A 72 -11.11 12.89 7.89
C ILE A 72 -10.63 14.29 7.49
N ARG A 73 -9.97 14.42 6.35
CA ARG A 73 -9.46 15.71 5.88
C ARG A 73 -10.59 16.71 5.64
N ILE A 74 -11.66 16.30 4.95
CA ILE A 74 -12.84 17.14 4.69
C ILE A 74 -13.50 17.55 6.01
N SER A 75 -13.66 16.62 6.96
CA SER A 75 -14.25 16.93 8.27
C SER A 75 -13.46 17.98 9.06
N LYS A 76 -12.14 18.04 8.88
CA LYS A 76 -11.26 18.97 9.59
C LYS A 76 -11.08 20.32 8.89
N TRP A 77 -11.05 20.31 7.56
CA TRP A 77 -10.55 21.46 6.78
C TRP A 77 -11.46 21.88 5.61
N GLY A 78 -12.59 21.20 5.41
CA GLY A 78 -13.57 21.47 4.35
C GLY A 78 -13.28 20.76 3.01
N GLU A 79 -14.24 20.83 2.08
CA GLU A 79 -14.24 20.08 0.81
C GLU A 79 -13.04 20.38 -0.11
N GLY A 80 -12.44 21.57 -0.01
CA GLY A 80 -11.29 21.99 -0.82
C GLY A 80 -9.91 21.64 -0.25
N ALA A 81 -9.86 20.92 0.87
CA ALA A 81 -8.61 20.64 1.56
C ALA A 81 -7.67 19.76 0.73
N ARG A 82 -6.43 20.23 0.56
CA ARG A 82 -5.39 19.55 -0.25
C ARG A 82 -4.95 18.24 0.42
N PRO A 83 -4.75 17.16 -0.35
CA PRO A 83 -4.14 15.93 0.16
C PRO A 83 -2.78 16.21 0.79
N ASP A 84 -2.50 15.57 1.92
CA ASP A 84 -1.15 15.53 2.50
C ASP A 84 -0.26 14.53 1.78
N GLU A 85 1.01 14.46 2.17
CA GLU A 85 2.00 13.57 1.54
C GLU A 85 1.56 12.10 1.62
N PHE A 86 1.02 11.66 2.76
CA PHE A 86 0.54 10.30 2.92
C PHE A 86 -0.61 9.99 1.94
N SER A 87 -1.64 10.86 1.90
CA SER A 87 -2.75 10.74 0.94
C SER A 87 -2.28 10.73 -0.50
N TYR A 88 -1.28 11.55 -0.83
CA TYR A 88 -0.67 11.58 -2.17
C TYR A 88 -0.03 10.23 -2.51
N GLN A 89 0.76 9.66 -1.60
CA GLN A 89 1.39 8.35 -1.81
C GLN A 89 0.35 7.22 -1.93
N LEU A 90 -0.74 7.22 -1.15
CA LEU A 90 -1.82 6.24 -1.29
C LEU A 90 -2.42 6.23 -2.70
N ASN A 91 -2.70 7.41 -3.26
CA ASN A 91 -3.23 7.53 -4.64
C ASN A 91 -2.23 7.02 -5.68
N ARG A 92 -0.93 7.27 -5.48
CA ARG A 92 0.12 6.76 -6.37
C ARG A 92 0.22 5.24 -6.33
N ILE A 93 0.10 4.63 -5.16
CA ILE A 93 0.03 3.16 -5.02
C ILE A 93 -1.20 2.64 -5.77
N ALA A 94 -2.37 3.26 -5.59
CA ALA A 94 -3.61 2.83 -6.25
C ALA A 94 -3.48 2.87 -7.77
N ASN A 95 -2.83 3.90 -8.32
CA ASN A 95 -2.53 4.02 -9.74
C ASN A 95 -1.53 2.95 -10.22
N ALA A 96 -0.46 2.70 -9.45
CA ALA A 96 0.53 1.66 -9.77
C ALA A 96 -0.07 0.25 -9.76
N ILE A 97 -1.07 0.01 -8.91
CA ILE A 97 -1.83 -1.23 -8.91
C ILE A 97 -2.81 -1.29 -10.10
N ALA A 98 -3.48 -0.18 -10.42
CA ALA A 98 -4.44 -0.16 -11.53
C ALA A 98 -3.81 -0.49 -12.90
N THR A 99 -2.51 -0.25 -13.06
CA THR A 99 -1.78 -0.54 -14.30
C THR A 99 -1.12 -1.93 -14.31
N THR A 100 -1.24 -2.72 -13.23
CA THR A 100 -0.70 -4.08 -13.19
C THR A 100 -1.63 -5.08 -13.90
N GLN A 101 -1.03 -6.04 -14.61
CA GLN A 101 -1.75 -7.18 -15.22
C GLN A 101 -1.71 -8.44 -14.34
N PHE A 102 -1.17 -8.34 -13.13
CA PHE A 102 -1.01 -9.48 -12.24
C PHE A 102 -2.34 -9.92 -11.60
N ASN A 103 -2.76 -11.16 -11.88
CA ASN A 103 -4.02 -11.74 -11.39
C ASN A 103 -3.83 -12.84 -10.33
N GLY A 104 -2.60 -13.07 -9.87
CA GLY A 104 -2.29 -14.09 -8.87
C GLY A 104 -2.39 -13.58 -7.42
N LYS A 105 -2.00 -14.43 -6.47
CA LYS A 105 -1.70 -14.01 -5.10
C LYS A 105 -0.21 -13.74 -4.96
N ILE A 106 0.15 -12.74 -4.16
CA ILE A 106 1.53 -12.32 -3.98
C ILE A 106 1.75 -11.74 -2.59
N ASP A 107 3.01 -11.68 -2.18
CA ASP A 107 3.46 -10.81 -1.10
C ASP A 107 3.44 -9.36 -1.60
N ILE A 108 2.54 -8.57 -1.02
CA ILE A 108 2.31 -7.18 -1.44
C ILE A 108 3.57 -6.33 -1.25
N SER A 109 4.19 -6.36 -0.08
CA SER A 109 5.39 -5.56 0.20
C SER A 109 6.51 -5.93 -0.76
N CYS A 110 6.67 -7.23 -0.99
CA CYS A 110 7.75 -7.73 -1.81
C CYS A 110 7.57 -7.45 -3.31
N TYR A 111 6.32 -7.39 -3.80
CA TYR A 111 6.03 -6.91 -5.14
C TYR A 111 6.57 -5.49 -5.36
N PHE A 112 6.36 -4.59 -4.39
CA PHE A 112 6.87 -3.23 -4.47
C PHE A 112 8.39 -3.16 -4.25
N LEU A 113 8.96 -3.99 -3.38
CA LEU A 113 10.41 -4.09 -3.21
C LEU A 113 11.11 -4.47 -4.51
N LYS A 114 10.60 -5.49 -5.23
CA LYS A 114 11.14 -5.90 -6.52
C LYS A 114 11.19 -4.73 -7.52
N ARG A 115 10.18 -3.85 -7.51
CA ARG A 115 10.15 -2.66 -8.36
C ARG A 115 11.20 -1.62 -7.98
N VAL A 116 11.52 -1.49 -6.69
CA VAL A 116 12.62 -0.63 -6.23
C VAL A 116 13.96 -1.17 -6.75
N GLU A 117 14.16 -2.48 -6.67
CA GLU A 117 15.39 -3.12 -7.13
C GLU A 117 15.57 -3.04 -8.65
N GLU A 118 14.50 -3.30 -9.42
CA GLU A 118 14.48 -3.08 -10.87
C GLU A 118 14.83 -1.62 -11.21
N ALA A 119 14.29 -0.66 -10.45
CA ALA A 119 14.62 0.75 -10.64
C ALA A 119 16.06 1.09 -10.28
N LYS A 120 16.64 0.42 -9.28
CA LYS A 120 18.02 0.58 -8.87
C LYS A 120 19.00 0.07 -9.92
N GLU A 121 18.71 -1.08 -10.54
CA GLU A 121 19.52 -1.63 -11.63
C GLU A 121 19.56 -0.71 -12.86
N MET A 122 18.51 0.08 -13.07
CA MET A 122 18.46 1.08 -14.13
C MET A 122 19.28 2.34 -13.83
N ILE A 123 19.72 2.57 -12.59
CA ILE A 123 20.63 3.67 -12.26
C ILE A 123 22.03 3.31 -12.78
N GLY A 124 22.23 3.46 -14.09
CA GLY A 124 23.56 3.60 -14.68
C GLY A 124 24.18 4.95 -14.30
N GLU A 125 25.47 5.13 -14.61
CA GLU A 125 26.26 6.32 -14.28
C GLU A 125 25.53 7.63 -14.70
N ASP A 126 24.93 8.31 -13.70
CA ASP A 126 24.47 9.70 -13.68
C ASP A 126 23.28 10.16 -14.55
N CYS A 127 22.25 9.34 -14.74
CA CYS A 127 20.95 9.85 -15.23
C CYS A 127 20.06 10.36 -14.07
N ILE A 128 20.02 11.68 -13.84
CA ILE A 128 19.18 12.33 -12.79
C ILE A 128 17.72 11.87 -12.83
N SER A 129 17.16 11.65 -14.02
CA SER A 129 15.78 11.14 -14.20
C SER A 129 15.58 9.75 -13.60
N LEU A 130 16.57 8.86 -13.68
CA LEU A 130 16.49 7.51 -13.13
C LEU A 130 16.64 7.50 -11.61
N ILE A 131 17.44 8.42 -11.05
CA ILE A 131 17.52 8.64 -9.59
C ILE A 131 16.17 9.10 -9.05
N GLN A 132 15.51 10.04 -9.74
CA GLN A 132 14.18 10.50 -9.35
C GLN A 132 13.16 9.36 -9.38
N VAL A 133 13.17 8.52 -10.42
CA VAL A 133 12.31 7.33 -10.53
C VAL A 133 12.55 6.37 -9.37
N HIS A 134 13.79 6.03 -9.06
CA HIS A 134 14.14 5.15 -7.94
C HIS A 134 13.64 5.69 -6.59
N ASN A 135 13.88 6.97 -6.31
CA ASN A 135 13.40 7.61 -5.07
C ASN A 135 11.87 7.57 -5.00
N SER A 136 11.23 7.84 -6.13
CA SER A 136 9.78 7.83 -6.26
C SER A 136 9.17 6.45 -5.97
N ILE A 137 9.79 5.38 -6.47
CA ILE A 137 9.33 3.99 -6.23
C ILE A 137 9.66 3.55 -4.80
N SER A 138 10.80 3.98 -4.26
CA SER A 138 11.19 3.71 -2.86
C SER A 138 10.17 4.30 -1.86
N GLN A 139 9.65 5.50 -2.13
CA GLN A 139 8.59 6.09 -1.31
C GLN A 139 7.28 5.26 -1.35
N LEU A 140 6.91 4.74 -2.52
CA LEU A 140 5.76 3.85 -2.64
C LEU A 140 5.98 2.58 -1.82
N TYR A 141 7.15 1.97 -1.92
CA TYR A 141 7.50 0.78 -1.14
C TYR A 141 7.43 1.04 0.37
N ASN A 142 8.00 2.14 0.87
CA ASN A 142 7.95 2.48 2.30
C ASN A 142 6.52 2.67 2.81
N THR A 143 5.68 3.30 2.00
CA THR A 143 4.26 3.48 2.32
C THR A 143 3.54 2.13 2.34
N VAL A 144 3.80 1.25 1.37
CA VAL A 144 3.26 -0.12 1.35
C VAL A 144 3.71 -0.91 2.56
N LEU A 145 4.99 -0.84 2.94
CA LEU A 145 5.51 -1.49 4.16
C LEU A 145 4.74 -1.06 5.40
N GLN A 146 4.47 0.24 5.54
CA GLN A 146 3.67 0.75 6.64
C GLN A 146 2.27 0.13 6.62
N LEU A 147 1.59 0.13 5.47
CA LEU A 147 0.24 -0.41 5.31
C LEU A 147 0.16 -1.92 5.56
N THR A 148 1.20 -2.67 5.24
CA THR A 148 1.25 -4.13 5.38
C THR A 148 1.90 -4.58 6.70
N SER A 149 2.29 -3.65 7.57
CA SER A 149 2.80 -3.94 8.91
C SER A 149 1.67 -3.99 9.93
N GLU A 150 1.82 -4.79 10.98
CA GLU A 150 0.81 -4.86 12.06
C GLU A 150 0.61 -3.49 12.73
N GLU A 151 1.69 -2.79 13.05
CA GLU A 151 1.63 -1.48 13.70
C GLU A 151 0.95 -0.44 12.80
N GLY A 152 1.40 -0.33 11.55
CA GLY A 152 0.85 0.65 10.62
C GLY A 152 -0.60 0.37 10.25
N PHE A 153 -0.96 -0.89 10.00
CA PHE A 153 -2.35 -1.24 9.70
C PHE A 153 -3.27 -1.01 10.91
N ARG A 154 -2.83 -1.36 12.14
CA ARG A 154 -3.60 -1.02 13.35
C ARG A 154 -3.77 0.48 13.55
N ALA A 155 -2.77 1.29 13.22
CA ALA A 155 -2.89 2.74 13.31
C ALA A 155 -4.01 3.26 12.39
N ILE A 156 -4.14 2.71 11.18
CA ILE A 156 -5.23 3.00 10.25
C ILE A 156 -6.59 2.54 10.81
N GLN A 157 -6.67 1.33 11.35
CA GLN A 157 -7.90 0.83 11.98
C GLN A 157 -8.35 1.71 13.15
N ASN A 158 -7.41 2.10 14.02
CA ASN A 158 -7.70 2.98 15.16
C ASN A 158 -8.15 4.37 14.69
N LYS A 159 -7.54 4.89 13.63
CA LYS A 159 -7.94 6.15 13.00
C LYS A 159 -9.36 6.09 12.46
N ALA A 160 -9.73 4.98 11.79
CA ALA A 160 -11.08 4.74 11.32
C ALA A 160 -12.09 4.65 12.48
N LEU A 161 -11.78 3.90 13.54
CA LEU A 161 -12.64 3.81 14.73
C LEU A 161 -12.85 5.18 15.39
N ALA A 162 -11.80 5.99 15.53
CA ALA A 162 -11.91 7.33 16.10
C ALA A 162 -12.80 8.24 15.24
N HIS A 163 -12.64 8.18 13.92
CA HIS A 163 -13.44 8.99 13.00
C HIS A 163 -14.94 8.60 13.05
N LEU A 164 -15.25 7.30 13.01
CA LEU A 164 -16.63 6.82 13.13
C LEU A 164 -17.29 7.23 14.45
N LYS A 165 -16.57 7.13 15.58
CA LYS A 165 -17.06 7.58 16.89
C LYS A 165 -17.37 9.07 16.90
N ASN A 166 -16.52 9.88 16.28
CA ASN A 166 -16.77 11.32 16.18
C ASN A 166 -18.03 11.60 15.34
N GLN A 167 -18.20 10.93 14.19
CA GLN A 167 -19.41 11.11 13.38
C GLN A 167 -20.69 10.76 14.15
N GLN A 168 -20.68 9.68 14.93
CA GLN A 168 -21.83 9.30 15.77
C GLN A 168 -22.11 10.28 16.91
N ALA A 169 -21.09 10.93 17.46
CA ALA A 169 -21.26 11.91 18.53
C ALA A 169 -21.89 13.23 18.05
N PHE A 170 -21.88 13.48 16.73
CA PHE A 170 -22.39 14.70 16.11
C PHE A 170 -23.54 14.46 15.12
N ALA A 171 -24.08 13.22 15.07
CA ALA A 171 -25.26 12.84 14.28
C ALA A 171 -26.53 12.89 15.15
#